data_AF-A0A9D0RCD6-F1
#
_entry.id   AF-A0A9D0RCD6-F1
#
_cell.length_a   1.000
_cell.length_b   1.000
_cell.length_c   1.000
_cell.angle_alpha   90.00
_cell.angle_beta   90.00
_cell.angle_gamma   90.00
#
_symmetry.space_group_name_H-M   'P 1'
#
loop_
_entity.id
_entity.type
_entity.pdbx_description
1 polymer ?
#
loop_
_entity_poly.entity_id
_entity_poly.type
_entity_poly.pdbx_seq_one_letter_code
_entity_poly.pdbx_strand_id
1 'polypeptide(L)' 'MKKGKGQAGLRREYGREDLGKASRGKCHEACNNSHKLVLVEREVAKAFPDANAVNEALKPLIKVASAATGYK' A
#
# COMPACT_ATOMS: atom_id res chain seq x y z
N MET A 1 37.42 -4.53 -12.74
CA MET A 1 37.29 -3.27 -11.96
C MET A 1 37.43 -3.58 -10.47
N LYS A 2 38.24 -2.81 -9.74
CA LYS A 2 38.71 -3.11 -8.37
C LYS A 2 37.60 -2.82 -7.34
N LYS A 3 37.16 -3.83 -6.57
CA LYS A 3 36.08 -3.72 -5.57
C LYS A 3 36.66 -3.15 -4.25
N GLY A 4 36.58 -1.84 -4.02
CA GLY A 4 37.04 -1.17 -2.78
C GLY A 4 36.30 -1.56 -1.48
N LYS A 5 36.98 -2.23 -0.53
CA LYS A 5 36.39 -2.64 0.76
C LYS A 5 35.73 -1.45 1.49
N GLY A 6 34.39 -1.47 1.59
CA GLY A 6 33.62 -0.55 2.43
C GLY A 6 33.43 -1.17 3.82
N GLN A 7 33.23 -0.33 4.83
CA GLN A 7 33.08 -0.69 6.24
C GLN A 7 32.11 -1.87 6.41
N ALA A 8 32.53 -2.87 7.19
CA ALA A 8 31.82 -4.14 7.34
C ALA A 8 30.38 -3.93 7.81
N GLY A 9 29.42 -4.11 6.89
CA GLY A 9 27.98 -4.11 7.20
C GLY A 9 27.13 -3.26 6.26
N LEU A 10 27.68 -2.16 5.72
CA LEU A 10 26.94 -1.30 4.79
C LEU A 10 27.26 -1.64 3.34
N ARG A 11 26.20 -1.81 2.52
CA ARG A 11 26.37 -1.89 1.06
C ARG A 11 26.92 -0.56 0.58
N ARG A 12 27.76 -0.62 -0.46
CA ARG A 12 28.21 0.61 -1.12
C ARG A 12 27.01 1.37 -1.64
N GLU A 13 27.13 2.69 -1.62
CA GLU A 13 26.15 3.57 -2.24
C GLU A 13 25.98 3.18 -3.72
N TYR A 14 24.73 3.15 -4.16
CA TYR A 14 24.37 2.73 -5.50
C TYR A 14 24.51 3.90 -6.46
N GLY A 15 25.26 3.69 -7.54
CA GLY A 15 25.28 4.59 -8.69
C GLY A 15 24.03 4.42 -9.55
N ARG A 16 23.81 5.35 -10.49
CA ARG A 16 22.68 5.24 -11.44
C ARG A 16 22.80 4.00 -12.32
N GLU A 17 24.03 3.65 -12.67
CA GLU A 17 24.41 2.46 -13.43
C GLU A 17 24.05 1.14 -12.73
N ASP A 18 24.00 1.13 -11.38
CA ASP A 18 23.63 -0.05 -10.61
C ASP A 18 22.11 -0.31 -10.59
N LEU A 19 21.30 0.72 -10.89
CA LEU A 19 19.83 0.67 -10.82
C LEU A 19 19.17 0.06 -12.07
N GLY A 20 19.96 -0.22 -13.11
CA GLY A 20 19.47 -0.76 -14.37
C GLY A 20 18.64 0.23 -15.21
N LYS A 21 17.96 -0.27 -16.24
CA LYS A 21 17.15 0.56 -17.15
C LYS A 21 15.90 1.07 -16.44
N ALA A 22 15.73 2.39 -16.39
CA ALA A 22 14.51 2.99 -15.87
C ALA A 22 13.33 2.70 -16.80
N SER A 23 12.25 2.13 -16.24
CA SER A 23 10.96 1.97 -16.92
C SER A 23 9.94 2.94 -16.33
N ARG A 24 9.25 3.68 -17.21
CA ARG A 24 8.14 4.54 -16.81
C ARG A 24 7.02 3.67 -16.27
N GLY A 25 6.47 4.05 -15.11
CA GLY A 25 5.34 3.34 -14.52
C GLY A 25 5.69 2.00 -13.87
N LYS A 26 6.96 1.75 -13.49
CA LYS A 26 7.39 0.51 -12.80
C LYS A 26 6.51 0.13 -11.60
N CYS A 27 5.93 1.12 -10.91
CA CYS A 27 5.03 0.92 -9.76
C CYS A 27 3.58 1.34 -10.03
N HIS A 28 3.22 1.62 -11.29
CA HIS A 28 1.89 2.13 -11.64
C HIS A 28 0.78 1.13 -11.29
N GLU A 29 0.94 -0.13 -11.71
CA GLU A 29 -0.06 -1.17 -11.42
C GLU A 29 -0.17 -1.48 -9.92
N ALA A 30 0.95 -1.50 -9.20
CA ALA A 30 0.95 -1.72 -7.75
C ALA A 30 0.21 -0.59 -7.01
N CYS A 31 0.38 0.65 -7.46
CA CYS A 31 -0.34 1.80 -6.91
C CYS A 31 -1.83 1.73 -7.23
N ASN A 32 -2.19 1.32 -8.45
CA ASN A 32 -3.58 1.21 -8.86
C ASN A 32 -4.33 0.07 -8.14
N ASN A 33 -3.66 -1.06 -7.87
CA ASN A 33 -4.27 -2.20 -7.18
C ASN A 33 -4.46 -1.99 -5.68
N SER A 34 -3.67 -1.11 -5.06
CA SER A 34 -3.71 -0.89 -3.61
C SER A 34 -4.75 0.13 -3.17
N HIS A 35 -5.19 1.03 -4.06
CA HIS A 35 -6.13 2.10 -3.73
C HIS A 35 -7.50 1.83 -4.34
N LYS A 36 -8.44 1.35 -3.52
CA LYS A 36 -9.86 1.28 -3.87
C LYS A 36 -10.56 2.53 -3.36
N LEU A 37 -11.07 3.34 -4.28
CA LEU A 37 -11.89 4.50 -3.97
C LEU A 37 -13.35 4.08 -4.00
N VAL A 38 -14.08 4.38 -2.92
CA VAL A 38 -15.51 4.11 -2.80
C VAL A 38 -16.22 5.43 -2.59
N LEU A 39 -17.22 5.70 -3.43
CA LEU A 39 -18.11 6.84 -3.26
C LEU A 39 -19.13 6.48 -2.18
N VAL A 40 -19.25 7.33 -1.16
CA VAL A 40 -20.16 7.14 -0.03
C VAL A 40 -21.31 8.13 -0.14
N GLU A 41 -22.52 7.71 0.20
CA GLU A 41 -23.69 8.58 0.21
C GLU A 41 -23.55 9.70 1.24
N ARG A 42 -24.24 10.83 0.98
CA ARG A 42 -24.14 12.04 1.80
C ARG A 42 -24.52 11.81 3.27
N GLU A 43 -25.46 10.93 3.54
CA GLU A 43 -25.91 10.65 4.91
C GLU A 43 -24.83 9.94 5.72
N VAL A 44 -24.22 8.91 5.14
CA VAL A 44 -23.11 8.19 5.76
C VAL A 44 -21.89 9.12 5.92
N ALA A 45 -21.60 9.95 4.92
CA ALA A 45 -20.51 10.93 5.02
C ALA A 45 -20.71 11.97 6.13
N LYS A 46 -21.97 12.29 6.52
CA LYS A 46 -22.24 13.17 7.67
C LYS A 46 -22.05 12.47 9.02
N ALA A 47 -22.23 11.15 9.06
CA ALA A 47 -22.11 10.37 10.28
C ALA A 47 -20.66 10.13 10.70
N PHE A 48 -19.71 10.20 9.76
CA PHE A 48 -18.29 9.94 10.02
C PHE A 48 -17.42 11.16 9.68
N PRO A 49 -16.44 11.51 10.55
CA PRO A 49 -15.57 12.67 10.32
C PRO A 49 -14.55 12.47 9.19
N ASP A 50 -14.08 11.23 8.97
CA ASP A 50 -13.07 10.91 7.95
C ASP A 50 -13.09 9.42 7.55
N ALA A 51 -12.28 9.08 6.54
CA ALA A 51 -12.19 7.73 5.98
C ALA A 51 -11.63 6.68 6.96
N ASN A 52 -10.77 7.05 7.90
CA ASN A 52 -10.28 6.13 8.92
C ASN A 52 -11.42 5.72 9.85
N ALA A 53 -12.25 6.67 10.28
CA ALA A 53 -13.41 6.40 11.12
C ALA A 53 -14.40 5.43 10.45
N VAL A 54 -14.65 5.60 9.14
CA VAL A 54 -15.47 4.66 8.35
C VAL A 54 -14.84 3.27 8.32
N ASN A 55 -13.54 3.17 8.03
CA ASN A 55 -12.84 1.89 7.95
C ASN A 55 -12.80 1.16 9.29
N GLU A 56 -12.57 1.86 10.40
CA GLU A 56 -12.62 1.27 11.74
C GLU A 56 -14.01 0.76 12.10
N ALA A 57 -15.08 1.43 11.67
CA ALA A 57 -16.45 0.96 11.87
C ALA A 57 -16.77 -0.30 11.04
N LEU A 58 -16.26 -0.40 9.80
CA LEU A 58 -16.53 -1.52 8.90
C LEU A 58 -15.69 -2.77 9.20
N LYS A 59 -14.47 -2.63 9.73
CA LYS A 59 -13.56 -3.77 10.03
C LYS A 59 -14.20 -4.84 10.94
N PRO A 60 -14.85 -4.50 12.07
CA PRO A 60 -15.54 -5.48 12.91
C PRO A 60 -16.68 -6.20 12.17
N LEU A 61 -17.45 -5.46 11.36
CA LEU A 61 -18.56 -6.03 10.59
C LEU A 61 -18.06 -7.07 9.58
N ILE A 62 -16.95 -6.80 8.90
CA ILE A 62 -16.30 -7.76 8.00
C ILE A 62 -15.87 -9.02 8.76
N LYS A 63 -15.28 -8.87 9.97
CA LYS A 63 -14.89 -10.03 10.79
C LYS A 63 -16.10 -10.90 11.14
N VAL A 64 -17.20 -10.30 11.59
CA VAL A 64 -18.44 -11.03 11.90
C VAL A 64 -19.01 -11.69 10.66
N ALA A 65 -19.10 -10.97 9.54
CA ALA A 65 -19.61 -11.51 8.28
C ALA A 65 -18.76 -12.68 7.79
N SER A 66 -17.43 -12.58 7.82
CA SER A 66 -16.52 -13.65 7.41
C SER A 66 -16.68 -14.91 8.26
N ALA A 67 -16.86 -14.75 9.58
CA ALA A 67 -17.12 -15.86 10.49
C ALA A 67 -18.51 -16.50 10.25
N ALA A 68 -19.53 -15.68 9.95
CA ALA A 68 -20.91 -16.16 9.77
C ALA A 68 -21.15 -16.82 8.41
N THR A 69 -20.51 -16.32 7.35
CA THR A 69 -20.77 -16.75 5.96
C THR A 69 -19.64 -17.59 5.36
N GLY A 70 -18.51 -17.73 6.06
CA GLY A 70 -17.31 -18.40 5.54
C GLY A 70 -16.63 -17.65 4.39
N TYR A 71 -17.01 -16.39 4.15
CA TYR A 71 -16.49 -15.56 3.07
C TYR A 71 -15.01 -15.22 3.34
N LYS A 72 -14.13 -15.67 2.45
CA LYS A 72 -12.69 -15.36 2.41
C LYS A 72 -12.39 -14.34 1.33
#